data_AF-A0A1Y3BE63-F1
#
_entry.id   AF-A0A1Y3BE63-F1
#
_cell.length_a   1.000
_cell.length_b   1.000
_cell.length_c   1.000
_cell.angle_alpha   90.00
_cell.angle_beta   90.00
_cell.angle_gamma   90.00
#
_symmetry.space_group_name_H-M   'P 1'
#
loop_
_entity.id
_entity.type
_entity.pdbx_description
1 polymer ?
#
loop_
_entity_poly.entity_id
_entity_poly.type
_entity_poly.pdbx_seq_one_letter_code
_entity_poly.pdbx_strand_id
1 'polypeptide(L)'
;MGKVLVEKLLRSCPNVKSIYILLRTKKNVDPRTRLDELIRSKIFDRVREMNASLLDKVIVIPGDIVLPGLGISDSYIELISQEVSIVFHSAATVKFDEPM
;
A
#
# COMPACT_ATOMS: atom_id res chain seq x y z
N MET A 1 6.65 -9.79 0.13
CA MET A 1 5.30 -10.23 0.51
C MET A 1 4.22 -9.18 0.23
N GLY A 2 4.29 -7.95 0.76
CA GLY A 2 3.23 -6.93 0.56
C GLY A 2 2.82 -6.68 -0.91
N LYS A 3 3.78 -6.48 -1.83
CA LYS A 3 3.48 -6.27 -3.26
C LYS A 3 2.75 -7.45 -3.92
N VAL A 4 3.07 -8.68 -3.48
CA VAL A 4 2.44 -9.91 -3.99
C VAL A 4 0.97 -9.97 -3.56
N LEU A 5 0.67 -9.58 -2.32
CA LEU A 5 -0.70 -9.51 -1.83
C LEU A 5 -1.52 -8.50 -2.65
N VAL A 6 -0.98 -7.30 -2.87
CA VAL A 6 -1.65 -6.26 -3.65
C VAL A 6 -1.93 -6.73 -5.08
N GLU A 7 -0.94 -7.30 -5.77
CA GLU A 7 -1.14 -7.91 -7.10
C GLU A 7 -2.26 -8.94 -7.09
N LYS A 8 -2.23 -9.85 -6.12
CA LYS A 8 -3.18 -10.96 -6.03
C LYS A 8 -4.60 -10.46 -5.82
N LEU A 9 -4.79 -9.44 -4.97
CA LEU A 9 -6.09 -8.80 -4.73
C LEU A 9 -6.60 -8.11 -5.99
N LEU A 10 -5.76 -7.32 -6.67
CA LEU A 10 -6.14 -6.67 -7.93
C LEU A 10 -6.57 -7.67 -9.00
N ARG A 11 -5.88 -8.80 -9.09
CA ARG A 11 -6.15 -9.82 -10.11
C ARG A 11 -7.32 -10.75 -9.77
N SER A 12 -7.50 -11.10 -8.50
CA SER A 12 -8.44 -12.16 -8.08
C SER A 12 -9.69 -11.65 -7.39
N CYS A 13 -9.76 -10.37 -7.04
CA CYS A 13 -10.88 -9.77 -6.31
C CYS A 13 -11.43 -8.56 -7.10
N PRO A 14 -12.12 -8.77 -8.23
CA PRO A 14 -12.55 -7.69 -9.14
C PRO A 14 -13.48 -6.67 -8.47
N ASN A 15 -14.24 -7.11 -7.47
CA ASN A 15 -15.23 -6.29 -6.75
C ASN A 15 -14.61 -5.41 -5.65
N VAL A 16 -13.30 -5.52 -5.38
CA VAL A 16 -12.63 -4.60 -4.46
C VAL A 16 -12.70 -3.20 -5.05
N LYS A 17 -13.26 -2.26 -4.28
CA LYS A 17 -13.39 -0.84 -4.64
C LYS A 17 -12.02 -0.16 -4.64
N SER A 18 -11.31 -0.26 -3.53
CA SER A 18 -10.01 0.40 -3.32
C SER A 18 -9.10 -0.45 -2.44
N ILE A 19 -7.78 -0.30 -2.65
CA ILE A 19 -6.72 -0.90 -1.84
C ILE A 19 -5.88 0.23 -1.26
N TYR A 20 -6.02 0.48 0.04
CA TYR A 20 -5.24 1.49 0.75
C TYR A 20 -3.92 0.89 1.23
N ILE A 21 -2.79 1.51 0.87
CA ILE A 21 -1.45 1.07 1.28
C ILE A 21 -0.81 2.13 2.16
N LEU A 22 -0.50 1.76 3.40
CA LEU A 22 0.34 2.57 4.28
C LEU A 22 1.78 2.59 3.74
N LEU A 23 2.27 3.75 3.32
CA LEU A 23 3.65 3.93 2.88
C LEU A 23 4.37 4.94 3.76
N ARG A 24 5.54 4.50 4.28
CA ARG A 24 6.44 5.34 5.06
C ARG A 24 6.79 6.61 4.30
N THR A 25 6.63 7.76 4.94
CA THR A 25 7.14 9.02 4.40
C THR A 25 8.67 9.01 4.50
N LYS A 26 9.35 9.39 3.41
CA LYS A 26 10.79 9.69 3.43
C LYS A 26 10.94 11.20 3.25
N LYS A 27 11.92 11.81 3.92
CA LYS A 27 12.26 13.22 3.65
C LYS A 27 12.47 13.40 2.15
N ASN A 28 11.79 14.38 1.55
CA ASN A 28 11.90 14.78 0.15
C ASN A 28 11.40 13.76 -0.89
N VAL A 29 10.57 12.78 -0.51
CA VAL A 29 9.92 11.88 -1.49
C VAL A 29 8.42 11.93 -1.31
N ASP A 30 7.70 12.36 -2.36
CA ASP A 30 6.24 12.33 -2.40
C ASP A 30 5.76 10.86 -2.28
N PRO A 31 4.85 10.55 -1.32
CA PRO A 31 4.21 9.25 -1.21
C PRO A 31 3.63 8.71 -2.54
N ARG A 32 3.16 9.60 -3.42
CA ARG A 32 2.66 9.24 -4.76
C ARG A 32 3.78 8.70 -5.65
N THR A 33 4.94 9.33 -5.67
CA THR A 33 6.11 8.83 -6.40
C THR A 33 6.51 7.43 -5.93
N ARG A 34 6.46 7.18 -4.60
CA ARG A 34 6.74 5.83 -4.07
C ARG A 34 5.71 4.80 -4.50
N LEU A 35 4.44 5.20 -4.60
CA LEU A 35 3.39 4.34 -5.11
C LEU A 35 3.63 4.03 -6.59
N ASP A 36 3.96 5.03 -7.42
CA ASP A 36 4.26 4.86 -8.84
C ASP A 36 5.40 3.88 -9.06
N GLU A 37 6.49 4.00 -8.30
CA GLU A 37 7.60 3.04 -8.32
C GLU A 37 7.17 1.63 -7.91
N LEU A 38 6.29 1.52 -6.91
CA LEU A 38 5.77 0.24 -6.45
C LEU A 38 4.98 -0.45 -7.56
N ILE A 39 4.04 0.26 -8.18
CA ILE A 39 3.16 -0.31 -9.20
C ILE A 39 3.90 -0.55 -10.52
N ARG A 40 4.97 0.20 -10.85
CA ARG A 40 5.84 -0.06 -12.02
C ARG A 40 6.67 -1.34 -11.93
N SER A 41 6.71 -1.99 -10.77
CA SER A 41 7.42 -3.27 -10.60
C SER A 41 6.86 -4.36 -11.53
N LYS A 42 7.73 -5.25 -12.02
CA LYS A 42 7.38 -6.38 -12.92
C LYS A 42 6.26 -7.29 -12.38
N ILE A 43 6.11 -7.38 -11.06
CA ILE A 43 5.05 -8.18 -10.46
C ILE A 43 3.64 -7.74 -10.92
N PHE A 44 3.48 -6.47 -11.27
CA PHE A 44 2.22 -5.91 -11.77
C PHE A 44 2.07 -5.99 -13.30
N ASP A 45 3.02 -6.59 -14.04
CA ASP A 45 2.94 -6.72 -15.50
C ASP A 45 1.65 -7.43 -15.92
N ARG A 46 1.34 -8.54 -15.25
CA ARG A 46 0.10 -9.28 -15.50
C ARG A 46 -1.17 -8.45 -15.24
N VAL A 47 -1.16 -7.62 -14.19
CA VAL A 47 -2.30 -6.73 -13.91
C VAL A 47 -2.46 -5.69 -15.01
N ARG A 48 -1.35 -5.11 -15.50
CA ARG A 48 -1.36 -4.17 -16.63
C ARG A 48 -1.90 -4.79 -17.92
N GLU A 49 -1.44 -6.00 -18.24
CA GLU A 49 -1.87 -6.74 -19.43
C GLU A 49 -3.36 -7.11 -19.36
N MET A 50 -3.86 -7.45 -18.18
CA MET A 50 -5.28 -7.77 -17.98
C MET A 50 -6.16 -6.52 -18.05
N ASN A 51 -5.83 -5.50 -17.25
CA ASN A 51 -6.48 -4.20 -17.26
C ASN A 51 -5.65 -3.20 -16.42
N ALA A 52 -4.96 -2.28 -17.08
CA ALA A 52 -4.14 -1.26 -16.43
C ALA A 52 -4.92 -0.37 -15.44
N SER A 53 -6.21 -0.12 -15.65
CA SER A 53 -7.02 0.71 -14.73
C SER A 53 -7.28 0.05 -13.38
N LEU A 54 -6.99 -1.25 -13.22
CA LEU A 54 -7.00 -1.89 -11.90
C LEU A 54 -5.96 -1.26 -10.97
N LEU A 55 -4.86 -0.73 -11.49
CA LEU A 55 -3.83 -0.07 -10.67
C LEU A 55 -4.35 1.22 -10.03
N ASP A 56 -5.34 1.88 -10.63
CA ASP A 56 -5.95 3.11 -10.10
C ASP A 56 -6.72 2.86 -8.79
N LYS A 57 -7.02 1.59 -8.48
CA LYS A 57 -7.62 1.20 -7.20
C LYS A 57 -6.65 1.30 -6.04
N VAL A 58 -5.34 1.42 -6.29
CA VAL A 58 -4.33 1.46 -5.23
C VAL A 58 -4.13 2.90 -4.77
N ILE A 59 -4.38 3.16 -3.50
CA ILE A 59 -4.34 4.49 -2.90
C ILE A 59 -3.29 4.51 -1.79
N VAL A 60 -2.41 5.50 -1.81
CA VAL A 60 -1.40 5.67 -0.77
C VAL A 60 -1.98 6.37 0.46
N ILE A 61 -1.71 5.81 1.64
CA ILE A 61 -1.89 6.46 2.93
C ILE A 61 -0.49 6.77 3.49
N PRO A 62 -0.09 8.05 3.60
CA PRO A 62 1.17 8.41 4.23
C PRO A 62 1.13 8.07 5.72
N GLY A 63 2.16 7.39 6.21
CA GLY A 63 2.30 7.10 7.63
C GLY A 63 3.42 6.11 7.93
N ASP A 64 3.74 5.91 9.19
CA ASP A 64 4.82 5.06 9.68
C ASP A 64 4.35 4.23 10.88
N ILE A 65 4.50 2.91 10.80
CA ILE A 65 3.99 1.98 11.81
C ILE A 65 4.65 2.14 13.19
N VAL A 66 5.81 2.81 13.26
CA VAL A 66 6.50 3.08 14.53
C VAL A 66 6.00 4.34 15.24
N LEU A 67 5.16 5.14 14.59
CA LEU A 67 4.62 6.37 15.16
C LEU A 67 3.29 6.13 15.89
N PRO A 68 2.97 6.91 16.94
CA PRO A 68 1.63 6.94 17.51
C PRO A 68 0.58 7.22 16.43
N GLY A 69 -0.54 6.49 16.48
CA GLY A 69 -1.59 6.60 15.44
C GLY A 69 -1.08 6.27 14.02
N LEU A 70 0.02 5.52 13.90
CA LEU A 70 0.71 5.21 12.65
C LEU A 70 1.19 6.46 11.88
N GLY A 71 1.25 7.63 12.52
CA GLY A 71 1.57 8.89 11.85
C GLY A 71 0.62 9.29 10.72
N ILE A 72 -0.61 8.76 10.73
CA ILE A 72 -1.66 9.06 9.75
C ILE A 72 -2.39 10.33 10.21
N SER A 73 -2.75 11.22 9.27
CA SER A 73 -3.54 12.42 9.60
C SER A 73 -5.00 12.08 9.91
N ASP A 74 -5.66 12.91 10.69
CA ASP A 74 -7.07 12.71 11.08
C ASP A 74 -8.00 12.53 9.87
N SER A 75 -7.76 13.29 8.79
CA SER A 75 -8.51 13.16 7.52
C SER A 75 -8.38 11.77 6.88
N TYR A 76 -7.20 11.16 6.95
CA TYR A 76 -6.99 9.81 6.45
C TYR A 76 -7.55 8.76 7.41
N ILE A 77 -7.49 9.00 8.72
CA ILE A 77 -8.13 8.15 9.73
C ILE A 77 -9.64 8.10 9.50
N GLU A 78 -10.29 9.24 9.28
CA GLU A 78 -11.72 9.30 8.96
C GLU A 78 -12.05 8.54 7.68
N LEU A 79 -11.28 8.77 6.61
CA LEU A 79 -11.45 8.06 5.33
C LEU A 79 -11.37 6.54 5.50
N ILE A 80 -10.29 6.03 6.12
CA ILE A 80 -10.12 4.58 6.25
C ILE A 80 -11.13 3.97 7.23
N SER A 81 -11.59 4.72 8.22
CA SER A 81 -12.63 4.26 9.15
C SER A 81 -13.98 4.06 8.46
N GLN A 82 -14.26 4.80 7.39
CA GLN A 82 -15.49 4.69 6.62
C GLN A 82 -15.39 3.67 5.47
N GLU A 83 -14.22 3.55 4.84
CA GLU A 83 -14.06 2.80 3.58
C GLU A 83 -13.41 1.40 3.75
N VAL A 84 -12.62 1.18 4.81
CA VAL A 84 -11.86 -0.07 4.97
C VAL A 84 -12.67 -1.12 5.73
N SER A 85 -12.91 -2.25 5.06
CA SER A 85 -13.57 -3.41 5.67
C SER A 85 -12.61 -4.50 6.14
N ILE A 86 -11.37 -4.53 5.62
CA ILE A 86 -10.38 -5.57 5.89
C ILE A 86 -8.99 -4.94 6.04
N VAL A 87 -8.29 -5.29 7.12
CA VAL A 87 -6.92 -4.82 7.39
C VAL A 87 -5.95 -5.99 7.28
N PHE A 88 -4.95 -5.85 6.40
CA PHE A 88 -3.80 -6.76 6.34
C PHE A 88 -2.58 -6.10 6.98
N HIS A 89 -2.11 -6.64 8.10
CA HIS A 89 -0.87 -6.17 8.72
C HIS A 89 0.32 -7.04 8.28
N SER A 90 1.13 -6.53 7.35
CA SER A 90 2.31 -7.22 6.81
C SER A 90 3.57 -6.33 6.81
N ALA A 91 3.50 -5.14 7.41
CA ALA A 91 4.62 -4.24 7.50
C ALA A 91 5.60 -4.73 8.57
N ALA A 92 6.86 -4.92 8.20
CA ALA A 92 7.90 -5.38 9.11
C ALA A 92 9.25 -4.76 8.70
N THR A 93 10.11 -4.53 9.69
CA THR A 93 11.53 -4.27 9.43
C THR A 93 12.21 -5.62 9.28
N VAL A 94 12.77 -5.90 8.11
CA VAL A 94 13.59 -7.09 7.89
C VAL A 94 15.04 -6.63 7.80
N LYS A 95 15.72 -6.65 8.95
CA LYS A 95 17.17 -6.54 9.03
C LYS A 95 17.68 -7.88 9.55
N PHE A 96 18.57 -8.50 8.79
CA PHE A 96 19.12 -9.81 9.16
C PHE A 96 20.30 -9.70 10.14
N ASP A 97 20.80 -8.48 10.39
CA ASP A 97 22.02 -8.20 11.17
C ASP A 97 21.79 -7.33 12.42
N GLU A 98 20.66 -7.46 13.12
CA GLU A 98 20.50 -6.84 14.45
C GLU A 98 21.09 -7.76 15.53
N PRO A 99 21.98 -7.27 16.42
CA PRO A 99 22.47 -8.06 17.54
C PRO A 99 21.28 -8.39 18.47
N MET A 100 21.19 -9.67 18.85
CA MET A 100 20.22 -10.17 19.84
C MET A 100 20.36 -9.46 21.19
#